data_AF-E3CUA8-F1
#
_entry.id   AF-E3CUA8-F1
#
_cell.length_a   1.000
_cell.length_b   1.000
_cell.length_c   1.000
_cell.angle_alpha   90.00
_cell.angle_beta   90.00
_cell.angle_gamma   90.00
#
_symmetry.space_group_name_H-M   'P 1'
#
loop_
_entity.id
_entity.type
_entity.pdbx_description
1 polymer ?
#
loop_
_entity_poly.entity_id
_entity_poly.type
_entity_poly.pdbx_seq_one_letter_code
_entity_poly.pdbx_strand_id
1 'polypeptide(L)'
;MTFFFIFFYLNFFLAPHKPYQEKYSIFECGFHSFLGQNRTQFGIKFFIFALVFLLLDLEILILYPYAVSLYDNGQYGLATVMAFIIIISIGFVFELGKNTLKIDSRQSVVDCYKSTRFQHTFCQN
;
A
#
# COMPACT_ATOMS: atom_id res chain seq x y z
N MET A 1 -26.67 8.17 1.24
CA MET A 1 -26.40 8.02 2.69
C MET A 1 -27.45 7.15 3.39
N THR A 2 -28.75 7.41 3.24
CA THR A 2 -29.83 6.64 3.91
C THR A 2 -29.81 5.14 3.63
N PHE A 3 -29.54 4.73 2.38
CA PHE A 3 -29.48 3.31 2.02
C PHE A 3 -28.37 2.54 2.76
N PHE A 4 -27.21 3.15 2.98
CA PHE A 4 -26.11 2.51 3.72
C PHE A 4 -26.53 2.15 5.15
N PHE A 5 -27.16 3.10 5.84
CA PHE A 5 -27.69 2.86 7.18
C PHE A 5 -28.78 1.79 7.18
N ILE A 6 -29.70 1.81 6.23
CA ILE A 6 -30.74 0.78 6.09
C ILE A 6 -30.13 -0.62 5.95
N PHE A 7 -29.15 -0.80 5.08
CA PHE A 7 -28.48 -2.10 4.90
C PHE A 7 -27.70 -2.54 6.15
N PHE A 8 -27.05 -1.61 6.84
CA PHE A 8 -26.35 -1.90 8.09
C PHE A 8 -27.31 -2.37 9.20
N TYR A 9 -28.41 -1.64 9.42
CA TYR A 9 -29.41 -1.99 10.43
C TYR A 9 -30.14 -3.29 10.09
N LEU A 10 -30.45 -3.53 8.81
CA LEU A 10 -31.06 -4.77 8.35
C LEU A 10 -30.14 -5.98 8.61
N ASN A 11 -28.85 -5.84 8.29
CA ASN A 11 -27.86 -6.90 8.56
C ASN A 11 -27.71 -7.16 10.06
N PHE A 12 -27.63 -6.11 10.87
CA PHE A 12 -27.51 -6.23 12.33
C PHE A 12 -28.70 -6.95 12.96
N PHE A 13 -29.93 -6.71 12.47
CA PHE A 13 -31.14 -7.33 13.03
C PHE A 13 -31.39 -8.76 12.54
N LEU A 14 -31.03 -9.07 11.29
CA LEU A 14 -31.22 -10.41 10.71
C LEU A 14 -30.06 -11.38 11.02
N ALA A 15 -28.85 -10.89 11.32
CA ALA A 15 -27.69 -11.75 11.51
C ALA A 15 -27.71 -12.51 12.85
N PRO A 16 -27.56 -13.85 12.85
CA PRO A 16 -27.49 -14.64 14.08
C PRO A 16 -26.19 -14.34 14.85
N HIS A 17 -26.31 -13.74 16.02
CA HIS A 17 -25.18 -13.39 16.87
C HIS A 17 -24.84 -14.53 17.86
N LYS A 18 -23.91 -15.42 17.47
CA LYS A 18 -23.34 -16.48 18.34
C LYS A 18 -21.86 -16.18 18.65
N PRO A 19 -21.56 -15.50 19.77
CA PRO A 19 -20.20 -15.20 20.19
C PRO A 19 -19.54 -16.43 20.84
N TYR A 20 -18.34 -16.80 20.40
CA TYR A 20 -17.52 -17.85 21.02
C TYR A 20 -16.06 -17.39 21.04
N GLN A 21 -15.30 -17.79 22.08
CA GLN A 21 -13.92 -17.30 22.33
C GLN A 21 -13.00 -17.47 21.11
N GLU A 22 -13.04 -18.64 20.47
CA GLU A 22 -12.24 -18.94 19.27
C GLU A 22 -12.68 -18.17 18.00
N LYS A 23 -13.84 -17.50 18.02
CA LYS A 23 -14.29 -16.62 16.92
C LYS A 23 -13.61 -15.27 16.96
N TYR A 24 -13.24 -14.84 18.17
CA TYR A 24 -12.65 -13.53 18.44
C TYR A 24 -11.13 -13.57 18.42
N SER A 25 -10.52 -14.77 18.53
CA SER A 25 -9.10 -14.96 18.32
C SER A 25 -8.75 -14.91 16.84
N ILE A 26 -7.55 -14.45 16.54
CA ILE A 26 -7.00 -14.47 15.18
C ILE A 26 -6.76 -15.92 14.79
N PHE A 27 -7.17 -16.31 13.58
CA PHE A 27 -6.90 -17.65 13.07
C PHE A 27 -5.39 -17.87 12.92
N GLU A 28 -4.84 -18.71 13.76
CA GLU A 28 -3.50 -19.25 13.63
C GLU A 28 -3.58 -20.78 13.60
N CYS A 29 -2.84 -21.40 12.68
CA CYS A 29 -2.83 -22.85 12.51
C CYS A 29 -2.23 -23.53 13.74
N GLY A 30 -3.03 -23.76 14.78
CA GLY A 30 -2.72 -24.60 15.95
C GLY A 30 -1.76 -24.02 16.98
N PHE A 31 -1.21 -22.83 16.78
CA PHE A 31 -0.36 -22.14 17.77
C PHE A 31 -1.00 -20.82 18.20
N HIS A 32 -0.84 -20.46 19.47
CA HIS A 32 -1.31 -19.18 19.98
C HIS A 32 -0.36 -18.08 19.54
N SER A 33 -0.92 -16.97 19.03
CA SER A 33 -0.19 -15.79 18.57
C SER A 33 0.94 -15.44 19.52
N PHE A 34 2.18 -15.48 19.02
CA PHE A 34 3.34 -15.04 19.77
C PHE A 34 3.14 -13.57 20.19
N LEU A 35 2.75 -13.38 21.45
CA LEU A 35 2.56 -12.09 22.12
C LEU A 35 3.93 -11.38 22.21
N GLY A 36 4.41 -10.79 21.12
CA GLY A 36 5.70 -10.09 21.13
C GLY A 36 6.34 -9.77 19.78
N GLN A 37 5.82 -10.27 18.65
CA GLN A 37 6.41 -10.04 17.32
C GLN A 37 5.38 -9.49 16.32
N ASN A 38 4.67 -8.41 16.68
CA ASN A 38 3.69 -7.73 15.81
C ASN A 38 4.34 -6.76 14.79
N ARG A 39 5.67 -6.77 14.67
CA ARG A 39 6.42 -5.89 13.77
C ARG A 39 7.08 -6.75 12.70
N THR A 40 6.36 -6.96 11.60
CA THR A 40 6.92 -7.56 10.39
C THR A 40 7.72 -6.50 9.62
N GLN A 41 8.87 -6.90 9.08
CA GLN A 41 9.70 -6.01 8.27
C GLN A 41 9.04 -5.85 6.90
N PHE A 42 8.34 -4.74 6.70
CA PHE A 42 7.82 -4.36 5.38
C PHE A 42 8.94 -3.74 4.55
N GLY A 43 9.00 -4.09 3.26
CA GLY A 43 10.00 -3.54 2.35
C GLY A 43 9.74 -2.05 2.05
N ILE A 44 10.81 -1.25 1.96
CA ILE A 44 10.73 0.18 1.61
C ILE A 44 10.09 0.42 0.23
N LYS A 45 10.03 -0.60 -0.64
CA LYS A 45 9.45 -0.53 -1.99
C LYS A 45 7.99 -0.09 -1.98
N PHE A 46 7.21 -0.48 -0.96
CA PHE A 46 5.80 -0.04 -0.82
C PHE A 46 5.68 1.46 -0.54
N PHE A 47 6.63 2.03 0.21
CA PHE A 47 6.67 3.46 0.48
C PHE A 47 7.04 4.28 -0.77
N ILE A 48 8.00 3.80 -1.56
CA ILE A 48 8.40 4.44 -2.82
C ILE A 48 7.21 4.48 -3.81
N PHE A 49 6.44 3.40 -3.91
CA PHE A 49 5.21 3.39 -4.72
C PHE A 49 4.20 4.44 -4.24
N ALA A 50 3.98 4.57 -2.94
CA ALA A 50 3.07 5.57 -2.37
C ALA A 50 3.54 7.02 -2.65
N LEU A 51 4.84 7.28 -2.59
CA LEU A 51 5.40 8.60 -2.93
C LEU A 51 5.22 8.95 -4.40
N VAL A 52 5.46 7.99 -5.31
CA VAL A 52 5.27 8.21 -6.75
C VAL A 52 3.79 8.43 -7.07
N PHE A 53 2.89 7.67 -6.44
CA PHE A 53 1.44 7.87 -6.56
C PHE A 53 1.03 9.27 -6.08
N LEU A 54 1.56 9.73 -4.94
CA LEU A 54 1.28 11.05 -4.40
C LEU A 54 1.71 12.18 -5.35
N LEU A 55 2.89 12.04 -5.98
CA LEU A 55 3.37 13.03 -6.95
C LEU A 55 2.51 13.08 -8.22
N LEU A 56 2.09 11.92 -8.75
CA LEU A 56 1.22 11.84 -9.93
C LEU A 56 -0.20 12.34 -9.63
N ASP A 57 -0.73 12.12 -8.42
CA ASP A 57 -2.02 12.66 -8.00
C ASP A 57 -1.99 14.19 -7.89
N LEU A 58 -0.88 14.73 -7.36
CA LEU A 58 -0.65 16.17 -7.29
C LEU A 58 -0.50 16.81 -8.68
N GLU A 59 0.04 16.10 -9.67
CA GLU A 59 0.09 16.55 -11.06
C GLU A 59 -1.32 16.78 -11.62
N ILE A 60 -2.22 15.81 -11.44
CA ILE A 60 -3.60 15.88 -11.93
C ILE A 60 -4.37 17.01 -11.23
N LEU A 61 -4.12 17.21 -9.93
CA LEU A 61 -4.70 18.31 -9.17
C LEU A 61 -4.33 19.69 -9.77
N ILE A 62 -3.08 19.88 -10.18
CA ILE A 62 -2.61 21.13 -10.81
C ILE A 62 -3.15 21.25 -12.24
N LEU A 63 -3.34 20.13 -12.93
CA LEU A 63 -3.89 20.11 -14.28
C LEU A 63 -5.40 20.44 -14.33
N TYR A 64 -6.14 20.06 -13.28
CA TYR A 64 -7.59 20.25 -13.20
C TYR A 64 -8.08 21.69 -13.42
N PRO A 65 -7.57 22.73 -12.74
CA PRO A 65 -8.03 24.11 -12.95
C PRO A 65 -7.75 24.60 -14.38
N TYR A 66 -6.64 24.18 -14.98
CA TYR A 66 -6.35 24.46 -16.39
C TYR A 66 -7.37 23.79 -17.32
N ALA A 67 -7.72 22.52 -17.06
CA ALA A 67 -8.72 21.79 -17.83
C ALA A 67 -10.12 22.45 -17.76
N VAL A 68 -10.48 23.06 -16.63
CA VAL A 68 -11.76 23.77 -16.46
C VAL A 68 -11.76 25.13 -17.18
N SER A 69 -10.61 25.79 -17.29
CA SER A 69 -10.48 27.15 -17.85
C SER A 69 -9.82 27.19 -19.23
N LEU A 70 -9.93 26.11 -20.02
CA LEU A 70 -9.29 25.98 -21.35
C LEU A 70 -9.62 27.13 -22.31
N TYR A 71 -10.82 27.72 -22.19
CA TYR A 71 -11.27 28.80 -23.07
C TYR A 71 -10.48 30.11 -22.87
N ASP A 72 -10.09 30.42 -21.64
CA ASP A 72 -9.46 31.70 -21.29
C ASP A 72 -7.93 31.67 -21.38
N ASN A 73 -7.32 30.49 -21.22
CA ASN A 73 -5.86 30.36 -21.08
C ASN A 73 -5.08 30.32 -22.41
N GLY A 74 -5.76 30.22 -23.55
CA GLY A 74 -5.16 30.29 -24.89
C GLY A 74 -3.96 29.35 -25.12
N GLN A 75 -3.03 29.75 -25.99
CA GLN A 75 -1.83 28.97 -26.33
C GLN A 75 -0.77 28.97 -25.22
N TYR A 76 -0.75 30.00 -24.36
CA TYR A 76 0.23 30.15 -23.30
C TYR A 76 0.01 29.15 -22.15
N GLY A 77 -1.24 28.96 -21.74
CA GLY A 77 -1.57 27.93 -20.75
C GLY A 77 -1.26 26.52 -21.25
N LEU A 78 -1.48 26.27 -22.54
CA LEU A 78 -1.15 24.99 -23.18
C LEU A 78 0.35 24.70 -23.14
N ALA A 79 1.20 25.68 -23.48
CA ALA A 79 2.65 25.52 -23.39
C ALA A 79 3.13 25.24 -21.96
N THR A 80 2.56 25.94 -20.98
CA THR A 80 2.91 25.79 -19.55
C THR A 80 2.56 24.39 -19.04
N VAL A 81 1.36 23.92 -19.36
CA VAL A 81 0.86 22.60 -18.95
C VAL A 81 1.62 21.46 -19.63
N MET A 82 1.92 21.61 -20.92
CA MET A 82 2.74 20.65 -21.65
C MET A 82 4.14 20.52 -21.04
N ALA A 83 4.77 21.65 -20.69
CA ALA A 83 6.07 21.64 -20.01
C ALA A 83 6.00 20.94 -18.64
N PHE A 84 4.94 21.19 -17.86
CA PHE A 84 4.73 20.57 -16.55
C PHE A 84 4.59 19.06 -16.63
N ILE A 85 3.75 18.55 -17.55
CA ILE A 85 3.56 17.12 -17.79
C ILE A 85 4.87 16.44 -18.20
N ILE A 86 5.65 17.07 -19.09
CA ILE A 86 6.92 16.50 -19.57
C ILE A 86 7.92 16.35 -18.42
N ILE A 87 8.09 17.38 -17.59
CA ILE A 87 9.05 17.36 -16.48
C ILE A 87 8.72 16.25 -15.48
N ILE A 88 7.45 16.10 -15.10
CA ILE A 88 7.02 15.07 -14.14
C ILE A 88 7.11 13.67 -14.77
N SER A 89 6.71 13.54 -16.04
CA SER A 89 6.82 12.27 -16.79
C SER A 89 8.26 11.75 -16.86
N ILE A 90 9.24 12.64 -17.04
CA ILE A 90 10.67 12.25 -17.03
C ILE A 90 11.09 11.72 -15.66
N GLY A 91 10.66 12.36 -14.56
CA GLY A 91 10.92 11.90 -13.20
C GLY A 91 10.30 10.53 -12.93
N PHE A 92 9.09 10.29 -13.42
CA PHE A 92 8.40 9.00 -13.31
C PHE A 92 9.12 7.90 -14.10
N VAL A 93 9.51 8.16 -15.35
CA VAL A 93 10.25 7.21 -16.19
C VAL A 93 11.62 6.88 -15.59
N PHE A 94 12.29 7.84 -14.97
CA PHE A 94 13.58 7.61 -14.30
C PHE A 94 13.46 6.63 -13.13
N GLU A 95 12.45 6.80 -12.26
CA GLU A 95 12.22 5.89 -11.14
C GLU A 95 11.78 4.49 -11.58
N LEU A 96 11.02 4.37 -12.66
CA LEU A 96 10.69 3.08 -13.28
C LEU A 96 11.94 2.38 -13.83
N GLY A 97 12.82 3.12 -14.51
CA GLY A 97 14.06 2.60 -15.11
C GLY A 97 15.05 2.04 -14.08
N LYS A 98 15.03 2.53 -12.84
CA LYS A 98 15.89 2.05 -11.75
C LYS A 98 15.48 0.68 -11.19
N ASN A 99 14.44 0.03 -11.74
CA ASN A 99 13.92 -1.26 -11.27
C ASN A 99 13.58 -1.29 -9.76
N THR A 100 13.39 -0.13 -9.14
CA THR A 100 13.13 0.03 -7.70
C THR A 100 11.81 -0.62 -7.28
N LEU A 101 10.89 -0.77 -8.25
CA LEU A 101 9.57 -1.39 -8.09
C LEU A 101 9.56 -2.90 -8.32
N LYS A 102 10.67 -3.51 -8.76
CA LYS A 102 10.74 -4.97 -8.88
C LYS A 102 10.61 -5.57 -7.49
N ILE A 103 9.55 -6.31 -7.21
CA ILE A 103 9.41 -7.02 -5.94
C ILE A 103 10.39 -8.19 -5.98
N ASP A 104 11.55 -8.03 -5.33
CA ASP A 104 12.44 -9.15 -5.05
C ASP A 104 11.90 -9.85 -3.81
N SER A 105 11.52 -11.11 -3.96
CA SER A 105 11.23 -12.00 -2.85
C SER A 105 12.50 -12.16 -2.01
N ARG A 106 12.62 -11.39 -0.92
CA ARG A 106 13.64 -11.53 0.13
C ARG A 106 13.40 -12.81 0.96
N GLN A 107 13.33 -13.97 0.31
CA GLN A 107 13.54 -15.26 0.97
C GLN A 107 15.04 -15.46 1.29
N SER A 108 15.95 -14.76 0.60
CA SER A 108 17.41 -14.95 0.71
C SER A 108 18.08 -14.54 2.04
N VAL A 109 17.45 -13.70 2.88
CA VAL A 109 18.03 -13.36 4.22
C VAL A 109 17.49 -14.29 5.32
N VAL A 110 16.28 -14.81 5.14
CA VAL A 110 15.66 -15.71 6.12
C VAL A 110 16.32 -17.08 6.08
N ASP A 111 16.78 -17.55 4.92
CA ASP A 111 17.44 -18.85 4.80
C ASP A 111 18.81 -18.90 5.49
N CYS A 112 19.59 -17.80 5.48
CA CYS A 112 20.90 -17.76 6.14
C CYS A 112 20.79 -17.66 7.69
N TYR A 113 19.79 -16.94 8.20
CA TYR A 113 19.56 -16.83 9.65
C TYR A 113 18.86 -18.06 10.24
N LYS A 114 17.98 -18.71 9.45
CA LYS A 114 17.35 -19.98 9.84
C LYS A 114 18.37 -21.11 9.96
N SER A 115 19.44 -21.09 9.18
CA SER A 115 20.55 -22.04 9.31
C SER A 115 21.41 -21.81 10.55
N THR A 116 21.63 -20.57 11.00
CA THR A 116 22.47 -20.29 12.18
C THR A 116 21.70 -20.40 13.50
N ARG A 117 20.41 -20.03 13.57
CA ARG A 117 19.63 -20.14 14.83
C ARG A 117 19.11 -21.57 15.12
N PHE A 118 18.82 -22.39 14.10
CA PHE A 118 18.45 -23.81 14.33
C PHE A 118 19.60 -24.65 14.87
N GLN A 119 20.86 -24.26 14.59
CA GLN A 119 22.03 -24.94 15.15
C GLN A 119 22.25 -24.64 16.64
N HIS A 120 21.77 -23.48 17.14
CA HIS A 120 21.97 -23.08 18.54
C HIS A 120 20.84 -23.53 19.49
N THR A 121 19.62 -23.78 19.01
CA THR A 121 18.54 -24.29 19.89
C THR A 121 18.61 -25.80 20.14
N PHE A 122 19.17 -26.60 19.21
CA PHE A 122 19.31 -28.05 19.41
C PHE A 122 20.52 -28.48 20.27
N CYS A 123 21.37 -27.55 20.69
CA CYS A 123 22.44 -27.82 21.68
C CYS A 123 22.12 -27.31 23.10
N GLN A 124 20.93 -26.75 23.36
CA GLN A 124 20.63 -26.16 24.68
C GLN A 124 19.19 -26.35 25.20
N ASN A 125 18.62 -27.55 24.98
CA ASN A 125 17.52 -28.21 25.74
C ASN A 125 16.39 -28.73 24.86
#